data_AF-A0A8J3ZZS7-F1
#
_entry.id   AF-A0A8J3ZZS7-F1
#
_cell.length_a   1.000
_cell.length_b   1.000
_cell.length_c   1.000
_cell.angle_alpha   90.00
_cell.angle_beta   90.00
_cell.angle_gamma   90.00
#
_symmetry.space_group_name_H-M   'P 1'
#
loop_
_entity.id
_entity.type
_entity.pdbx_description
1 polymer ?
#
loop_
_entity_poly.entity_id
_entity_poly.type
_entity_poly.pdbx_seq_one_letter_code
_entity_poly.pdbx_strand_id
1 'polypeptide(L)'
;MRRRHAEYRPAPWYRRRFGRRLRLLRGARLNGVGWAAFGAVCLAGGALGYAAGSVTAYPAAAAVAGALAVALAVVAVDRRRWRRSWTGFSWDATPEATRLVADELRRAGLEVEVEVGSRPGIRVRNRDRRRVGRVLTGLGIRPPRW
;
A
#
# COMPACT_ATOMS: atom_id res chain seq x y z
N MET A 1 23.79 6.05 36.46
CA MET A 1 23.89 7.18 35.50
C MET A 1 22.68 7.19 34.56
N ARG A 2 21.77 8.18 34.68
CA ARG A 2 20.58 8.32 33.82
C ARG A 2 20.96 9.04 32.53
N ARG A 3 20.96 8.35 31.39
CA ARG A 3 21.08 8.97 30.05
C ARG A 3 19.78 9.70 29.73
N ARG A 4 19.79 11.04 29.77
CA ARG A 4 18.73 11.88 29.22
C ARG A 4 18.88 11.85 27.70
N HIS A 5 18.04 11.07 27.01
CA HIS A 5 17.90 11.20 25.57
C HIS A 5 17.12 12.48 25.28
N ALA A 6 17.72 13.37 24.50
CA ALA A 6 17.02 14.52 23.92
C ALA A 6 15.93 13.97 22.99
N GLU A 7 14.68 14.08 23.42
CA GLU A 7 13.51 13.72 22.65
C GLU A 7 13.41 14.70 21.48
N TYR A 8 13.87 14.29 20.30
CA TYR A 8 13.75 15.09 19.09
C TYR A 8 12.27 15.22 18.73
N ARG A 9 11.67 16.36 19.07
CA ARG A 9 10.32 16.73 18.64
C ARG A 9 10.41 17.56 17.36
N PRO A 10 10.13 16.98 16.18
CA PRO A 10 10.14 17.75 14.94
C PRO A 10 9.06 18.83 14.99
N ALA A 11 9.42 20.04 14.56
CA ALA A 11 8.57 21.21 14.64
C ALA A 11 7.23 21.05 13.87
N PRO A 12 6.12 21.66 14.37
CA PRO A 12 4.78 21.47 13.81
C PRO A 12 4.64 21.85 12.33
N TRP A 13 5.44 22.82 11.87
CA TRP A 13 5.39 23.31 10.49
C TRP A 13 5.93 22.30 9.47
N TYR A 14 6.85 21.42 9.86
CA TYR A 14 7.36 20.35 8.99
C TYR A 14 6.28 19.30 8.68
N ARG A 15 5.42 19.00 9.66
CA ARG A 15 4.26 18.10 9.46
C ARG A 15 3.21 18.68 8.52
N ARG A 16 3.01 20.00 8.46
CA ARG A 16 2.00 20.60 7.58
C ARG A 16 2.46 20.68 6.12
N ARG A 17 3.73 21.01 5.85
CA ARG A 17 4.25 21.16 4.48
C ARG A 17 4.47 19.83 3.76
N PHE A 18 4.82 18.77 4.48
CA PHE A 18 5.04 17.42 3.92
C PHE A 18 3.96 16.38 4.30
N GLY A 19 3.01 16.74 5.16
CA GLY A 19 1.99 15.81 5.68
C GLY A 19 0.77 15.61 4.81
N ARG A 20 0.55 16.45 3.79
CA ARG A 20 -0.33 16.11 2.67
C ARG A 20 0.42 15.16 1.74
N ARG A 21 0.78 13.98 2.26
CA ARG A 21 1.26 12.88 1.42
C ARG A 21 0.13 12.58 0.45
N LEU A 22 0.33 12.94 -0.82
CA LEU A 22 -0.44 12.40 -1.94
C LEU A 22 -0.32 10.87 -1.80
N ARG A 23 -1.34 10.23 -1.21
CA ARG A 23 -1.41 8.78 -0.99
C ARG A 23 -1.73 8.08 -2.32
N LEU A 24 -0.93 8.37 -3.34
CA LEU A 24 -1.04 7.77 -4.66
C LEU A 24 -0.58 6.30 -4.59
N LEU A 25 0.48 6.06 -3.82
CA LEU A 25 1.07 4.74 -3.58
C LEU A 25 0.60 4.20 -2.22
N ARG A 26 0.12 2.95 -2.22
CA ARG A 26 -0.33 2.23 -1.03
C ARG A 26 0.75 1.34 -0.44
N GLY A 27 1.63 0.78 -1.27
CA GLY A 27 2.71 -0.10 -0.84
C GLY A 27 3.99 0.66 -0.53
N ALA A 28 4.40 1.56 -1.41
CA ALA A 28 5.66 2.29 -1.28
C ALA A 28 5.53 3.56 -0.42
N ARG A 29 6.34 3.65 0.64
CA ARG A 29 6.67 4.94 1.29
C ARG A 29 7.87 5.53 0.56
N LEU A 30 7.63 6.36 -0.45
CA LEU A 30 8.73 7.03 -1.16
C LEU A 30 9.43 8.01 -0.20
N ASN A 31 10.71 7.76 0.05
CA ASN A 31 11.64 8.74 0.63
C ASN A 31 12.08 9.73 -0.48
N GLY A 32 12.93 10.72 -0.14
CA GLY A 32 13.41 11.72 -1.11
C GLY A 32 14.04 11.08 -2.36
N VAL A 33 14.82 10.01 -2.17
CA VAL A 33 15.43 9.23 -3.27
C VAL A 33 14.37 8.58 -4.15
N GLY A 34 13.32 7.99 -3.56
CA GLY A 34 12.22 7.38 -4.30
C GLY A 34 11.43 8.39 -5.14
N TRP A 35 11.24 9.62 -4.65
CA TRP A 35 10.62 10.70 -5.42
C TRP A 35 11.52 11.19 -6.56
N ALA A 36 12.84 11.28 -6.32
CA ALA A 36 13.79 11.63 -7.38
C ALA A 36 13.82 10.57 -8.49
N ALA A 37 13.88 9.29 -8.13
CA ALA A 37 13.80 8.18 -9.08
C ALA A 37 12.48 8.19 -9.86
N PHE A 38 11.35 8.38 -9.17
CA PHE A 38 10.04 8.50 -9.84
C PHE A 38 10.01 9.66 -10.84
N GLY A 39 10.53 10.83 -10.46
CA GLY A 39 10.66 11.98 -11.35
C GLY A 39 11.51 11.68 -12.57
N ALA A 40 12.68 11.05 -12.40
CA ALA A 40 13.57 10.66 -13.49
C ALA A 40 12.89 9.72 -14.50
N VAL A 41 12.15 8.71 -14.03
CA VAL A 41 11.43 7.78 -14.92
C VAL A 41 10.29 8.50 -15.64
N CYS A 42 9.58 9.42 -14.98
CA CYS A 42 8.55 10.23 -15.65
C CYS A 42 9.15 11.15 -16.72
N LEU A 43 10.31 11.76 -16.46
CA LEU A 43 11.04 12.57 -17.45
C LEU A 43 11.49 11.72 -18.64
N ALA A 44 11.99 10.51 -18.40
CA ALA A 44 12.32 9.57 -19.48
C ALA A 44 11.07 9.19 -20.31
N GLY A 45 9.94 8.93 -19.65
CA GLY A 45 8.65 8.73 -20.32
C GLY A 45 8.22 9.93 -21.16
N GLY A 46 8.42 11.14 -20.66
CA GLY A 46 8.16 12.36 -21.39
C GLY A 46 9.08 12.58 -22.58
N ALA A 47 10.38 12.28 -22.44
CA ALA A 47 11.34 12.35 -23.54
C ALA A 47 10.99 11.34 -24.65
N LEU A 48 10.60 10.12 -24.28
CA LEU A 48 10.11 9.11 -25.23
C LEU A 48 8.81 9.56 -25.91
N GLY A 49 7.86 10.12 -25.13
CA GLY A 49 6.62 10.68 -25.66
C GLY A 49 6.88 11.82 -26.64
N TYR A 50 7.83 12.72 -26.32
CA TYR A 50 8.27 13.80 -27.21
C TYR A 50 8.90 13.26 -28.50
N ALA A 51 9.82 12.30 -28.38
CA ALA A 51 10.47 11.69 -29.53
C ALA A 51 9.47 10.99 -30.45
N ALA A 52 8.51 10.24 -29.88
CA ALA A 52 7.44 9.60 -30.64
C ALA A 52 6.47 10.63 -31.25
N GLY A 53 6.21 11.73 -30.54
CA GLY A 53 5.35 12.82 -31.01
C GLY A 53 6.03 13.79 -31.97
N SER A 54 7.34 13.69 -32.19
CA SER A 54 8.08 14.58 -33.09
C SER A 54 7.66 14.45 -34.56
N VAL A 55 7.04 13.32 -34.90
CA VAL A 55 6.39 13.07 -36.20
C VAL A 55 4.94 13.56 -36.27
N THR A 56 4.42 14.16 -35.19
CA THR A 56 3.07 14.71 -35.09
C THR A 56 3.12 16.23 -34.88
N ALA A 57 2.01 16.93 -35.14
CA ALA A 57 1.93 18.38 -34.95
C ALA A 57 1.98 18.84 -33.47
N TYR A 58 2.00 17.92 -32.50
CA TYR A 58 1.86 18.24 -31.07
C TYR A 58 2.90 17.52 -30.18
N PRO A 59 4.21 17.73 -30.40
CA PRO A 59 5.26 17.02 -29.67
C PRO A 59 5.23 17.31 -28.15
N ALA A 60 4.84 18.52 -27.75
CA ALA A 60 4.68 18.88 -26.34
C ALA A 60 3.55 18.10 -25.65
N ALA A 61 2.42 17.90 -26.33
CA ALA A 61 1.31 17.12 -25.78
C ALA A 61 1.69 15.64 -25.63
N ALA A 62 2.43 15.10 -26.62
CA ALA A 62 2.94 13.73 -26.57
C ALA A 62 3.94 13.52 -25.43
N ALA A 63 4.79 14.51 -25.12
CA ALA A 63 5.68 14.48 -23.96
C ALA A 63 4.91 14.40 -22.64
N VAL A 64 3.89 15.24 -22.45
CA VAL A 64 3.06 15.20 -21.24
C VAL A 64 2.33 13.87 -21.12
N ALA A 65 1.78 13.36 -22.23
CA ALA A 65 1.12 12.05 -22.26
C ALA A 65 2.06 10.91 -21.87
N GLY A 66 3.29 10.91 -22.39
CA GLY A 66 4.32 9.92 -22.04
C GLY A 66 4.69 9.94 -20.56
N ALA A 67 4.90 11.13 -19.99
CA ALA A 67 5.17 11.28 -18.56
C ALA A 67 4.01 10.79 -17.69
N LEU A 68 2.77 11.13 -18.05
CA LEU A 68 1.57 10.68 -17.34
C LEU A 68 1.35 9.18 -17.46
N ALA A 69 1.58 8.59 -18.64
CA ALA A 69 1.45 7.15 -18.84
C ALA A 69 2.39 6.36 -17.93
N VAL A 70 3.64 6.81 -17.80
CA VAL A 70 4.61 6.23 -16.87
C VAL A 70 4.16 6.39 -15.41
N ALA A 71 3.74 7.60 -15.02
CA ALA A 71 3.26 7.85 -13.67
C ALA A 71 2.09 6.91 -13.29
N LEU A 72 1.12 6.76 -14.19
CA LEU A 72 -0.02 5.87 -14.02
C LEU A 72 0.41 4.40 -13.97
N ALA A 73 1.35 3.98 -14.82
CA ALA A 73 1.87 2.62 -14.82
C ALA A 73 2.52 2.27 -13.47
N VAL A 74 3.36 3.16 -12.91
CA VAL A 74 3.97 2.96 -11.59
C VAL A 74 2.91 2.83 -10.50
N VAL A 75 1.91 3.72 -10.49
CA VAL A 75 0.81 3.66 -9.51
C VAL A 75 0.01 2.36 -9.66
N ALA A 76 -0.27 1.93 -10.90
CA ALA A 76 -1.00 0.70 -11.17
C ALA A 76 -0.21 -0.53 -10.68
N VAL A 77 1.11 -0.57 -10.92
CA VAL A 77 2.00 -1.64 -10.45
C VAL A 77 2.06 -1.67 -8.93
N ASP A 78 2.24 -0.52 -8.25
CA ASP A 78 2.23 -0.45 -6.78
C ASP A 78 0.89 -0.96 -6.22
N ARG A 79 -0.23 -0.50 -6.78
CA ARG A 79 -1.56 -0.96 -6.34
C ARG A 79 -1.77 -2.45 -6.59
N ARG A 80 -1.33 -2.97 -7.73
CA ARG A 80 -1.41 -4.40 -8.06
C ARG A 80 -0.58 -5.22 -7.09
N ARG A 81 0.64 -4.78 -6.80
CA ARG A 81 1.54 -5.42 -5.84
C ARG A 81 0.92 -5.39 -4.45
N TRP A 82 0.48 -4.22 -3.99
CA TRP A 82 -0.17 -4.05 -2.70
C TRP A 82 -1.39 -4.95 -2.54
N ARG A 83 -2.27 -5.04 -3.55
CA ARG A 83 -3.46 -5.92 -3.54
C ARG A 83 -3.11 -7.40 -3.38
N ARG A 84 -1.96 -7.83 -3.93
CA ARG A 84 -1.46 -9.20 -3.83
C ARG A 84 -0.67 -9.46 -2.55
N SER A 85 -0.20 -8.43 -1.85
CA SER A 85 0.49 -8.59 -0.57
C SER A 85 -0.45 -9.14 0.51
N TRP A 86 0.13 -9.93 1.40
CA TRP A 86 -0.54 -10.47 2.59
C TRP A 86 -0.51 -9.43 3.73
N THR A 87 -1.59 -9.39 4.49
CA THR A 87 -1.70 -8.60 5.73
C THR A 87 -2.19 -9.53 6.84
N GLY A 88 -1.45 -9.56 7.93
CA GLY A 88 -1.79 -10.33 9.13
C GLY A 88 -2.57 -9.50 10.12
N PHE A 89 -3.40 -10.17 10.91
CA PHE A 89 -3.98 -9.63 12.14
C PHE A 89 -4.09 -10.75 13.17
N SER A 90 -3.80 -10.41 14.41
CA SER A 90 -3.93 -11.29 15.57
C SER A 90 -4.90 -10.66 16.55
N TRP A 91 -5.57 -11.48 17.34
CA TRP A 91 -6.41 -11.04 18.45
C TRP A 91 -6.27 -12.03 19.61
N ASP A 92 -6.81 -11.67 20.76
CA ASP A 92 -6.75 -12.51 21.97
C ASP A 92 -7.72 -13.69 21.83
N ALA A 93 -7.36 -14.64 20.97
CA ALA A 93 -8.10 -15.87 20.75
C ALA A 93 -7.19 -17.09 20.88
N THR A 94 -7.80 -18.20 21.25
CA THR A 94 -7.13 -19.50 21.27
C THR A 94 -6.73 -19.93 19.86
N PRO A 95 -5.73 -20.80 19.71
CA PRO A 95 -5.37 -21.39 18.42
C PRO A 95 -6.56 -22.07 17.72
N GLU A 96 -7.45 -22.71 18.48
CA GLU A 96 -8.67 -23.37 18.01
C GLU A 96 -9.68 -22.36 17.45
N ALA A 97 -9.96 -21.29 18.18
CA ALA A 97 -10.85 -20.23 17.72
C ALA A 97 -10.30 -19.56 16.45
N THR A 98 -8.98 -19.38 16.37
CA THR A 98 -8.32 -18.86 15.16
C THR A 98 -8.52 -19.78 13.95
N ARG A 99 -8.46 -21.10 14.13
CA ARG A 99 -8.72 -22.08 13.06
C ARG A 99 -10.18 -22.06 12.60
N LEU A 100 -11.13 -22.02 13.54
CA LEU A 100 -12.57 -21.93 13.21
C LEU A 100 -12.90 -20.68 12.38
N VAL A 101 -12.35 -19.53 12.76
CA VAL A 101 -12.50 -18.28 11.99
C VAL A 101 -11.85 -18.40 10.61
N ALA A 102 -10.67 -19.03 10.52
CA ALA A 102 -10.03 -19.27 9.23
C ALA A 102 -10.87 -20.17 8.31
N ASP A 103 -11.52 -21.19 8.86
CA ASP A 103 -12.40 -22.09 8.11
C ASP A 103 -13.67 -21.38 7.63
N GLU A 104 -14.23 -20.47 8.43
CA GLU A 104 -15.35 -19.63 7.99
C GLU A 104 -14.94 -18.70 6.83
N LEU A 105 -13.77 -18.07 6.93
CA LEU A 105 -13.24 -17.23 5.86
C LEU A 105 -12.98 -18.03 4.57
N ARG A 106 -12.45 -19.26 4.69
CA ARG A 106 -12.28 -20.18 3.55
C ARG A 106 -13.61 -20.60 2.93
N ARG A 107 -14.62 -20.91 3.76
CA ARG A 107 -16.00 -21.20 3.30
C ARG A 107 -16.61 -20.01 2.55
N ALA A 108 -16.27 -18.79 2.93
CA ALA A 108 -16.63 -17.58 2.18
C ALA A 108 -15.82 -17.38 0.87
N GLY A 109 -14.94 -18.33 0.51
CA GLY A 109 -14.10 -18.29 -0.69
C GLY A 109 -12.92 -17.33 -0.59
N LEU A 110 -12.37 -17.15 0.62
CA LEU A 110 -11.20 -16.29 0.86
C LEU A 110 -9.94 -17.13 1.01
N GLU A 111 -8.83 -16.62 0.47
CA GLU A 111 -7.50 -17.21 0.63
C GLU A 111 -6.92 -16.77 1.98
N VAL A 112 -6.63 -17.73 2.86
CA VAL A 112 -6.29 -17.50 4.27
C VAL A 112 -5.15 -18.39 4.74
N GLU A 113 -4.10 -17.76 5.29
CA GLU A 113 -3.01 -18.44 6.00
C GLU A 113 -3.21 -18.27 7.52
N VAL A 114 -3.08 -19.36 8.27
CA VAL A 114 -3.14 -19.34 9.73
C VAL A 114 -1.73 -19.30 10.28
N GLU A 115 -1.45 -18.30 11.11
CA GLU A 115 -0.17 -18.16 11.81
C GLU A 115 -0.32 -18.78 13.21
N VAL A 116 0.35 -19.91 13.42
CA VAL A 116 0.35 -20.61 14.71
C VAL A 116 1.63 -20.22 15.45
N GLY A 117 1.49 -19.37 16.46
CA GLY A 117 2.60 -18.87 17.28
C GLY A 117 2.10 -18.36 18.63
N SER A 118 2.96 -17.66 19.36
CA SER A 118 2.62 -17.08 20.68
C SER A 118 1.48 -16.06 20.62
N ARG A 119 1.18 -15.52 19.44
CA ARG A 119 -0.03 -14.76 19.12
C ARG A 119 -0.67 -15.33 17.85
N PRO A 120 -1.64 -16.26 17.99
CA PRO A 120 -2.35 -16.81 16.85
C PRO A 120 -2.96 -15.70 15.99
N GLY A 121 -2.84 -15.84 14.68
CA GLY A 121 -3.26 -14.81 13.75
C GLY A 121 -3.69 -15.37 12.41
N ILE A 122 -4.33 -14.51 11.64
CA ILE A 122 -4.75 -14.81 10.29
C ILE A 122 -4.10 -13.83 9.33
N ARG A 123 -3.50 -14.35 8.25
CA ARG A 123 -3.07 -13.55 7.10
C ARG A 123 -4.05 -13.71 5.96
N VAL A 124 -4.39 -12.57 5.36
CA VAL A 124 -5.28 -12.47 4.20
C VAL A 124 -4.65 -11.60 3.13
N ARG A 125 -5.07 -11.75 1.88
CA ARG A 125 -4.66 -10.83 0.81
C ARG A 125 -5.26 -9.43 1.06
N ASN A 126 -4.48 -8.39 0.80
CA ASN A 126 -4.94 -7.00 0.92
C ASN A 126 -6.16 -6.68 0.05
N ARG A 127 -6.30 -7.35 -1.12
CA ARG A 127 -7.49 -7.22 -1.98
C ARG A 127 -8.78 -7.63 -1.26
N ASP A 128 -8.69 -8.54 -0.29
CA ASP A 128 -9.82 -9.19 0.37
C ASP A 128 -10.18 -8.56 1.72
N ARG A 129 -9.39 -7.58 2.21
CA ARG A 129 -9.58 -6.89 3.50
C ARG A 129 -11.01 -6.46 3.80
N ARG A 130 -11.72 -5.91 2.80
CA ARG A 130 -13.12 -5.47 2.97
C ARG A 130 -14.07 -6.65 3.15
N ARG A 131 -13.86 -7.72 2.40
CA ARG A 131 -14.71 -8.92 2.47
C ARG A 131 -14.46 -9.68 3.76
N VAL A 132 -13.20 -9.81 4.17
CA VAL A 132 -12.79 -10.32 5.50
C VAL A 132 -13.46 -9.52 6.61
N GLY A 133 -13.40 -8.18 6.56
CA GLY A 133 -14.04 -7.33 7.57
C GLY A 133 -15.55 -7.55 7.68
N ARG A 134 -16.25 -7.81 6.57
CA ARG A 134 -17.69 -8.15 6.59
C ARG A 134 -17.95 -9.51 7.24
N VAL A 135 -17.17 -10.53 6.90
CA VAL A 135 -17.31 -11.87 7.50
C VAL A 135 -17.06 -11.82 9.00
N LEU A 136 -15.96 -11.16 9.43
CA LEU A 136 -15.65 -11.00 10.85
C LEU A 136 -16.76 -10.26 11.61
N THR A 137 -17.30 -9.18 11.03
CA THR A 137 -18.42 -8.45 11.64
C THR A 137 -19.66 -9.33 11.78
N GLY A 138 -19.95 -10.19 10.79
CA GLY A 138 -21.04 -11.17 10.85
C GLY A 138 -20.85 -12.23 11.95
N LEU A 139 -19.60 -12.53 12.31
CA LEU A 139 -19.23 -13.41 13.43
C LEU A 139 -19.18 -12.68 14.78
N GLY A 140 -19.55 -11.39 14.84
CA GLY A 140 -19.42 -10.58 16.05
C GLY A 140 -17.97 -10.21 16.41
N ILE A 141 -17.00 -10.49 15.53
CA ILE A 141 -15.59 -10.18 15.72
C ILE A 141 -15.32 -8.78 15.18
N ARG A 142 -14.76 -7.90 16.02
CA ARG A 142 -14.39 -6.55 15.60
C ARG A 142 -13.29 -6.62 14.54
N PRO A 143 -13.53 -6.09 13.32
CA PRO A 143 -12.53 -6.14 12.27
C PRO A 143 -11.31 -5.27 12.62
N PRO A 144 -10.09 -5.69 12.23
CA PRO A 144 -8.87 -4.92 12.45
C PRO A 144 -8.93 -3.56 11.71
N ARG A 145 -8.30 -2.54 12.32
CA ARG A 145 -8.13 -1.22 11.69
C ARG A 145 -6.95 -1.29 10.72
N TRP A 146 -7.23 -1.01 9.45
CA TRP A 146 -6.41 -1.33 8.30
C TRP A 146 -5.67 -0.15 7.67
#